data_AF-A0A5Q0UMU1-F1
#
_entry.id   AF-A0A5Q0UMU1-F1
#
_cell.length_a   1.000
_cell.length_b   1.000
_cell.length_c   1.000
_cell.angle_alpha   90.00
_cell.angle_beta   90.00
_cell.angle_gamma   90.00
#
_symmetry.space_group_name_H-M   'P 1'
#
loop_
_entity.id
_entity.type
_entity.pdbx_description
1 polymer ?
#
loop_
_entity_poly.entity_id
_entity_poly.type
_entity_poly.pdbx_seq_one_letter_code
_entity_poly.pdbx_strand_id
1 'polypeptide(L)'
;MIVVATADFEVYHGVVGELRDRGVDFTTIEPGEELPDETSVVVTAADESHEPAGVEVVRADPETPRAAVDEVVSLLRGNGGKLVVGIDPGDRPGIAVLSGEMVVAAFQVPADQVAEAVHEEVTDAVDPLVRIGDGARLLGARIIDDLGDVTVELVDETGTTPHLGTGTRGMGDVLAAVNIARIEGEEIESREIDPTAGELKRIKERSREQSETNRAIGEALARRVADGQLTIEEALAKHRDGDDE
;
A
#
# COMPACT_ATOMS: atom_id res chain seq x y z
N MET A 1 16.73 -15.56 -7.91
CA MET A 1 16.61 -15.97 -9.33
C MET A 1 15.74 -17.23 -9.45
N ILE A 2 14.85 -17.30 -10.44
CA ILE A 2 14.09 -18.51 -10.75
C ILE A 2 14.93 -19.43 -11.64
N VAL A 3 14.97 -20.72 -11.30
CA VAL A 3 15.59 -21.77 -12.12
C VAL A 3 14.54 -22.82 -12.47
N VAL A 4 14.37 -23.12 -13.75
CA VAL A 4 13.58 -24.29 -14.19
C VAL A 4 14.55 -25.45 -14.42
N ALA A 5 14.40 -26.51 -13.63
CA ALA A 5 15.24 -27.71 -13.66
C ALA A 5 14.35 -28.95 -13.73
N THR A 6 13.98 -29.35 -14.95
CA THR A 6 13.12 -30.53 -15.18
C THR A 6 13.50 -31.25 -16.47
N ALA A 7 13.38 -32.58 -16.47
CA ALA A 7 13.50 -33.43 -17.65
C ALA A 7 12.14 -33.70 -18.31
N ASP A 8 11.03 -33.31 -17.66
CA ASP A 8 9.69 -33.44 -18.23
C ASP A 8 9.43 -32.34 -19.26
N PHE A 9 9.15 -32.76 -20.49
CA PHE A 9 8.96 -31.86 -21.63
C PHE A 9 7.68 -31.01 -21.52
N GLU A 10 6.59 -31.58 -21.00
CA GLU A 10 5.31 -30.90 -20.87
C GLU A 10 5.38 -29.84 -19.77
N VAL A 11 5.97 -30.20 -18.63
CA VAL A 11 6.24 -29.25 -17.54
C VAL A 11 7.18 -28.15 -17.99
N TYR A 12 8.29 -28.50 -18.65
CA TYR A 12 9.25 -27.51 -19.15
C TYR A 12 8.56 -26.48 -20.04
N HIS A 13 7.86 -26.91 -21.07
CA HIS A 13 7.23 -25.99 -22.01
C HIS A 13 6.05 -25.23 -21.40
N GLY A 14 5.27 -25.87 -20.52
CA GLY A 14 4.18 -25.21 -19.81
C GLY A 14 4.67 -24.08 -18.91
N VAL A 15 5.64 -24.37 -18.03
CA VAL A 15 6.21 -23.40 -17.08
C VAL A 15 6.98 -22.30 -17.79
N VAL A 16 7.85 -22.65 -18.76
CA VAL A 16 8.61 -21.66 -19.53
C VAL A 16 7.70 -20.74 -20.33
N GLY A 17 6.61 -21.28 -20.90
CA GLY A 17 5.59 -20.48 -21.58
C GLY A 17 4.95 -19.47 -20.64
N GLU A 18 4.43 -19.93 -19.51
CA GLU A 18 3.74 -19.09 -18.52
C GLU A 18 4.65 -18.04 -17.86
N LEU A 19 5.94 -18.35 -17.65
CA LEU A 19 6.94 -17.38 -17.15
C LEU A 19 7.23 -16.29 -18.19
N ARG A 20 7.37 -16.67 -19.46
CA ARG A 20 7.60 -15.71 -20.57
C ARG A 20 6.40 -14.82 -20.81
N ASP A 21 5.20 -15.37 -20.78
CA ASP A 21 3.96 -14.62 -20.98
C ASP A 21 3.76 -13.56 -19.87
N ARG A 22 4.26 -13.84 -18.66
CA ARG A 22 4.27 -12.89 -17.53
C ARG A 22 5.50 -11.98 -17.48
N GLY A 23 6.47 -12.13 -18.39
CA GLY A 23 7.69 -11.30 -18.43
C GLY A 23 8.61 -11.46 -17.22
N VAL A 24 8.64 -12.66 -16.62
CA VAL A 24 9.47 -12.93 -15.44
C VAL A 24 10.87 -13.41 -15.87
N ASP A 25 11.92 -12.94 -15.20
CA ASP A 25 13.29 -13.39 -15.45
C ASP A 25 13.54 -14.77 -14.82
N PHE A 26 14.03 -15.72 -15.64
CA PHE A 26 14.37 -17.07 -15.22
C PHE A 26 15.56 -17.61 -16.00
N THR A 27 16.19 -18.64 -15.46
CA THR A 27 17.15 -19.48 -16.19
C THR A 27 16.70 -20.93 -16.21
N THR A 28 17.31 -21.73 -17.07
CA THR A 28 17.00 -23.16 -17.23
C THR A 28 18.30 -23.95 -17.14
N ILE A 29 18.29 -25.06 -16.41
CA ILE A 29 19.42 -25.97 -16.27
C ILE A 29 18.96 -27.42 -16.44
N GLU A 30 19.90 -28.35 -16.66
CA GLU A 30 19.56 -29.77 -16.62
C GLU A 30 19.37 -30.24 -15.16
N PRO A 31 18.43 -31.18 -14.89
CA PRO A 31 18.25 -31.74 -13.56
C PRO A 31 19.55 -32.36 -13.01
N GLY A 32 19.98 -31.89 -11.84
CA GLY A 32 21.22 -32.37 -11.19
C GLY A 32 22.47 -31.57 -11.54
N GLU A 33 22.38 -30.56 -12.42
CA GLU A 33 23.42 -29.55 -12.54
C GLU A 33 23.48 -28.63 -11.31
N GLU A 34 24.64 -28.00 -11.11
CA GLU A 34 24.86 -27.10 -9.99
C GLU A 34 24.02 -25.82 -10.17
N LEU A 35 23.30 -25.43 -9.11
CA LEU A 35 22.46 -24.23 -9.13
C LEU A 35 23.35 -22.97 -9.13
N PRO A 36 22.97 -21.92 -9.88
CA PRO A 36 23.57 -20.60 -9.72
C PRO A 36 23.47 -20.09 -8.27
N ASP A 37 24.50 -19.38 -7.79
CA ASP A 37 24.56 -18.88 -6.40
C ASP A 37 23.37 -17.98 -6.00
N GLU A 38 22.78 -17.27 -6.96
CA GLU A 38 21.64 -16.35 -6.75
C GLU A 38 20.26 -17.03 -6.86
N THR A 39 20.22 -18.37 -6.89
CA THR A 39 18.96 -19.12 -7.01
C THR A 39 18.10 -18.95 -5.76
N SER A 40 16.86 -18.53 -5.96
CA SER A 40 15.88 -18.33 -4.88
C SER A 40 14.74 -19.34 -4.92
N VAL A 41 14.35 -19.78 -6.13
CA VAL A 41 13.27 -20.76 -6.35
C VAL A 41 13.65 -21.68 -7.51
N VAL A 42 13.43 -22.98 -7.34
CA VAL A 42 13.59 -23.99 -8.38
C VAL A 42 12.24 -24.58 -8.75
N VAL A 43 11.94 -24.70 -10.05
CA VAL A 43 10.74 -25.37 -10.56
C VAL A 43 11.13 -26.70 -11.17
N THR A 44 10.51 -27.79 -10.70
CA THR A 44 10.73 -29.16 -11.15
C THR A 44 9.39 -29.88 -11.31
N ALA A 45 9.33 -30.98 -12.07
CA ALA A 45 8.09 -31.73 -12.22
C ALA A 45 7.70 -32.40 -10.88
N ALA A 46 6.40 -32.57 -10.64
CA ALA A 46 5.90 -33.18 -9.41
C ALA A 46 6.46 -34.60 -9.16
N ASP A 47 6.69 -35.34 -10.23
CA ASP A 47 7.21 -36.72 -10.20
C ASP A 47 8.74 -36.81 -10.06
N GLU A 48 9.43 -35.68 -10.11
CA GLU A 48 10.88 -35.61 -9.96
C GLU A 48 11.28 -35.49 -8.48
N SER A 49 12.42 -36.07 -8.10
CA SER A 49 12.91 -36.09 -6.72
C SER A 49 14.03 -35.07 -6.46
N HIS A 50 14.14 -34.07 -7.33
CA HIS A 50 15.19 -33.06 -7.22
C HIS A 50 14.87 -32.10 -6.06
N GLU A 51 15.71 -32.15 -5.01
CA GLU A 51 15.58 -31.33 -3.80
C GLU A 51 16.93 -30.67 -3.45
N PRO A 52 17.26 -29.56 -4.11
CA PRO A 52 18.43 -28.78 -3.75
C PRO A 52 18.33 -28.23 -2.33
N ALA A 53 19.40 -28.35 -1.55
CA ALA A 53 19.42 -27.92 -0.16
C ALA A 53 19.41 -26.38 -0.05
N GLY A 54 18.51 -25.83 0.77
CA GLY A 54 18.48 -24.40 1.09
C GLY A 54 17.82 -23.51 0.04
N VAL A 55 17.08 -24.09 -0.90
CA VAL A 55 16.35 -23.37 -1.96
C VAL A 55 14.91 -23.87 -1.99
N GLU A 56 13.95 -22.97 -2.16
CA GLU A 56 12.53 -23.32 -2.28
C GLU A 56 12.27 -24.07 -3.60
N VAL A 57 11.52 -25.17 -3.53
CA VAL A 57 11.23 -26.03 -4.68
C VAL A 57 9.73 -26.05 -4.96
N VAL A 58 9.34 -25.57 -6.15
CA VAL A 58 7.97 -25.66 -6.65
C VAL A 58 7.82 -26.89 -7.52
N ARG A 59 6.80 -27.69 -7.21
CA ARG A 59 6.45 -28.92 -7.94
C ARG A 59 5.36 -28.61 -8.95
N ALA A 60 5.71 -28.65 -10.22
CA ALA A 60 4.80 -28.36 -11.32
C ALA A 60 4.12 -29.64 -11.84
N ASP A 61 2.81 -29.57 -12.01
CA ASP A 61 2.01 -30.58 -12.69
C ASP A 61 1.84 -30.15 -14.17
N PRO A 62 2.06 -31.06 -15.15
CA PRO A 62 1.96 -30.73 -16.58
C PRO A 62 0.56 -30.26 -17.00
N GLU A 63 -0.50 -30.67 -16.29
CA GLU A 63 -1.88 -30.23 -16.58
C GLU A 63 -2.15 -28.81 -16.03
N THR A 64 -1.35 -28.31 -15.09
CA THR A 64 -1.58 -27.02 -14.42
C THR A 64 -0.30 -26.16 -14.27
N PRO A 65 0.45 -25.89 -15.36
CA PRO A 65 1.69 -25.10 -15.30
C PRO A 65 1.48 -23.69 -14.73
N ARG A 66 0.29 -23.12 -14.97
CA ARG A 66 -0.11 -21.82 -14.45
C ARG A 66 -0.08 -21.76 -12.92
N ALA A 67 -0.54 -22.82 -12.25
CA ALA A 67 -0.58 -22.88 -10.78
C ALA A 67 0.84 -22.88 -10.20
N ALA A 68 1.74 -23.65 -10.81
CA ALA A 68 3.15 -23.66 -10.43
C ALA A 68 3.80 -22.27 -10.60
N VAL A 69 3.52 -21.58 -11.71
CA VAL A 69 4.05 -20.21 -11.89
C VAL A 69 3.44 -19.23 -10.89
N ASP A 70 2.15 -19.34 -10.57
CA ASP A 70 1.52 -18.51 -9.55
C ASP A 70 2.17 -18.74 -8.16
N GLU A 71 2.50 -20.00 -7.83
CA GLU A 71 3.24 -20.36 -6.61
C GLU A 71 4.67 -19.79 -6.61
N VAL A 72 5.41 -19.92 -7.72
CA VAL A 72 6.75 -19.32 -7.86
C VAL A 72 6.70 -17.81 -7.64
N VAL A 73 5.75 -17.13 -8.27
CA VAL A 73 5.56 -15.68 -8.09
C VAL A 73 5.18 -15.37 -6.64
N SER A 74 4.38 -16.21 -5.98
CA SER A 74 4.04 -16.04 -4.58
C SER A 74 5.23 -16.27 -3.65
N LEU A 75 6.11 -17.23 -3.93
CA LEU A 75 7.34 -17.46 -3.17
C LEU A 75 8.35 -16.34 -3.39
N LEU A 76 8.42 -15.79 -4.60
CA LEU A 76 9.16 -14.56 -4.85
C LEU A 76 8.58 -13.36 -4.09
N ARG A 77 7.25 -13.32 -3.85
CA ARG A 77 6.66 -12.35 -2.92
C ARG A 77 7.04 -12.65 -1.46
N GLY A 78 7.06 -13.92 -1.07
CA GLY A 78 7.46 -14.37 0.27
C GLY A 78 8.94 -14.17 0.59
N ASN A 79 9.81 -14.13 -0.43
CA ASN A 79 11.26 -13.93 -0.30
C ASN A 79 11.80 -12.64 -0.95
N GLY A 80 10.96 -11.68 -1.36
CA GLY A 80 11.43 -10.63 -2.29
C GLY A 80 10.79 -9.24 -2.22
N GLY A 81 10.01 -8.92 -1.19
CA GLY A 81 9.66 -7.53 -0.93
C GLY A 81 8.68 -7.38 0.20
N LYS A 82 9.06 -6.64 1.24
CA LYS A 82 8.15 -6.13 2.26
C LYS A 82 6.87 -5.63 1.58
N LEU A 83 5.70 -6.04 2.05
CA LEU A 83 4.45 -5.47 1.56
C LEU A 83 4.42 -4.00 2.02
N VAL A 84 4.47 -3.06 1.08
CA VAL A 84 4.46 -1.64 1.39
C VAL A 84 3.15 -1.02 0.91
N VAL A 85 2.43 -0.38 1.81
CA VAL A 85 1.24 0.40 1.50
C VAL A 85 1.59 1.88 1.55
N GLY A 86 1.56 2.57 0.42
CA GLY A 86 1.67 4.02 0.36
C GLY A 86 0.30 4.69 0.51
N ILE A 87 0.25 5.76 1.29
CA ILE A 87 -0.96 6.54 1.55
C ILE A 87 -0.65 8.02 1.29
N ASP A 88 -1.41 8.64 0.39
CA ASP A 88 -1.45 10.10 0.21
C ASP A 88 -2.65 10.68 0.98
N PRO A 89 -2.43 11.35 2.13
CA PRO A 89 -3.52 11.87 2.95
C PRO A 89 -4.29 13.00 2.28
N GLY A 90 -5.62 12.99 2.43
CA GLY A 90 -6.49 14.01 1.85
C GLY A 90 -7.96 13.72 2.11
N ASP A 91 -8.85 14.43 1.42
CA ASP A 91 -10.31 14.21 1.57
C ASP A 91 -10.77 12.82 1.12
N ARG A 92 -10.09 12.29 0.11
CA ARG A 92 -10.21 10.91 -0.35
C ARG A 92 -8.79 10.36 -0.50
N PRO A 93 -8.19 9.84 0.58
CA PRO A 93 -6.81 9.39 0.55
C PRO A 93 -6.56 8.40 -0.59
N GLY A 94 -5.46 8.60 -1.30
CA GLY A 94 -4.96 7.62 -2.26
C GLY A 94 -4.25 6.50 -1.51
N ILE A 95 -4.51 5.25 -1.87
CA ILE A 95 -3.85 4.06 -1.32
C ILE A 95 -3.21 3.30 -2.47
N ALA A 96 -1.96 2.88 -2.29
CA ALA A 96 -1.25 2.01 -3.22
C ALA A 96 -0.56 0.88 -2.46
N VAL A 97 -0.84 -0.37 -2.83
CA VAL A 97 -0.23 -1.55 -2.24
C VAL A 97 0.85 -2.06 -3.19
N LEU A 98 2.05 -2.23 -2.69
CA LEU A 98 3.23 -2.66 -3.43
C LEU A 98 3.81 -3.93 -2.81
N SER A 99 4.26 -4.84 -3.68
CA SER A 99 5.12 -5.96 -3.32
C SER A 99 6.41 -5.82 -4.12
N GLY A 100 7.48 -5.40 -3.44
CA GLY A 100 8.69 -4.91 -4.11
C GLY A 100 8.38 -3.68 -4.97
N GLU A 101 8.68 -3.75 -6.27
CA GLU A 101 8.43 -2.64 -7.21
C GLU A 101 7.05 -2.68 -7.88
N MET A 102 6.32 -3.80 -7.74
CA MET A 102 5.05 -4.06 -8.41
C MET A 102 3.87 -3.46 -7.63
N VAL A 103 3.05 -2.66 -8.32
CA VAL A 103 1.78 -2.13 -7.77
C VAL A 103 0.71 -3.21 -7.92
N VAL A 104 0.22 -3.75 -6.80
CA VAL A 104 -0.80 -4.80 -6.78
C VAL A 104 -2.22 -4.24 -6.71
N ALA A 105 -2.39 -3.13 -6.00
CA ALA A 105 -3.64 -2.41 -5.87
C ALA A 105 -3.37 -0.91 -5.78
N ALA A 106 -4.29 -0.11 -6.33
CA ALA A 106 -4.21 1.34 -6.27
C ALA A 106 -5.62 1.94 -6.36
N PHE A 107 -6.08 2.60 -5.31
CA PHE A 107 -7.47 3.07 -5.18
C PHE A 107 -7.59 4.27 -4.23
N GLN A 108 -8.81 4.79 -4.07
CA GLN A 108 -9.12 5.84 -3.10
C GLN A 108 -10.26 5.39 -2.20
N VAL A 109 -10.20 5.77 -0.94
CA VAL A 109 -11.27 5.55 0.04
C VAL A 109 -11.63 6.86 0.75
N PRO A 110 -12.80 6.93 1.41
CA PRO A 110 -13.06 7.95 2.42
C PRO A 110 -12.01 7.92 3.54
N ALA A 111 -11.67 9.08 4.11
CA ALA A 111 -10.61 9.18 5.13
C ALA A 111 -10.85 8.31 6.38
N ASP A 112 -12.12 8.10 6.76
CA ASP A 112 -12.56 7.26 7.87
C ASP A 112 -12.50 5.76 7.57
N GLN A 113 -12.23 5.36 6.33
CA GLN A 113 -12.14 3.95 5.90
C GLN A 113 -10.70 3.52 5.59
N VAL A 114 -9.72 4.41 5.75
CA VAL A 114 -8.32 4.12 5.41
C VAL A 114 -7.78 2.98 6.24
N ALA A 115 -7.93 3.03 7.56
CA ALA A 115 -7.40 1.99 8.45
C ALA A 115 -8.01 0.61 8.14
N GLU A 116 -9.33 0.54 7.96
CA GLU A 116 -10.02 -0.71 7.57
C GLU A 116 -9.48 -1.26 6.25
N ALA A 117 -9.39 -0.42 5.21
CA ALA A 117 -8.87 -0.83 3.92
C ALA A 117 -7.40 -1.29 3.99
N VAL A 118 -6.56 -0.63 4.79
CA VAL A 118 -5.17 -1.05 4.98
C VAL A 118 -5.10 -2.39 5.70
N HIS A 119 -5.88 -2.58 6.78
CA HIS A 119 -5.92 -3.85 7.50
C HIS A 119 -6.35 -5.02 6.61
N GLU A 120 -7.35 -4.83 5.73
CA GLU A 120 -7.75 -5.85 4.75
C GLU A 120 -6.58 -6.25 3.83
N GLU A 121 -5.77 -5.30 3.38
CA GLU A 121 -4.64 -5.56 2.47
C GLU A 121 -3.43 -6.18 3.17
N VAL A 122 -3.21 -5.91 4.47
CA VAL A 122 -2.03 -6.37 5.22
C VAL A 122 -2.28 -7.58 6.12
N THR A 123 -3.51 -8.11 6.20
CA THR A 123 -3.90 -9.17 7.16
C THR A 123 -3.01 -10.41 7.11
N ASP A 124 -2.62 -10.86 5.92
CA ASP A 124 -1.80 -12.07 5.72
C ASP A 124 -0.31 -11.76 5.47
N ALA A 125 0.09 -10.49 5.57
CA ALA A 125 1.44 -10.05 5.27
C ALA A 125 2.39 -10.28 6.45
N VAL A 126 3.60 -10.74 6.16
CA VAL A 126 4.69 -10.83 7.14
C VAL A 126 5.42 -9.48 7.17
N ASP A 127 5.37 -8.79 8.31
CA ASP A 127 6.01 -7.48 8.53
C ASP A 127 5.59 -6.40 7.50
N PRO A 128 4.29 -6.05 7.41
CA PRO A 128 3.85 -5.00 6.51
C PRO A 128 4.39 -3.63 6.93
N LEU A 129 4.62 -2.76 5.94
CA LEU A 129 5.01 -1.37 6.14
C LEU A 129 3.96 -0.45 5.54
N VAL A 130 3.55 0.56 6.29
CA VAL A 130 2.72 1.64 5.77
C VAL A 130 3.55 2.91 5.67
N ARG A 131 3.52 3.56 4.51
CA ARG A 131 4.19 4.84 4.26
C ARG A 131 3.14 5.91 4.05
N ILE A 132 3.24 7.01 4.79
CA ILE A 132 2.26 8.08 4.79
C ILE A 132 2.93 9.40 4.39
N GLY A 133 2.38 10.07 3.39
CA GLY A 133 2.84 11.40 2.97
C GLY A 133 2.64 12.46 4.06
N ASP A 134 3.57 13.41 4.16
CA ASP A 134 3.53 14.43 5.21
C ASP A 134 2.66 15.66 4.88
N GLY A 135 2.11 15.73 3.65
CA GLY A 135 1.37 16.88 3.12
C GLY A 135 0.12 17.28 3.93
N ALA A 136 -0.86 16.38 4.08
CA ALA A 136 -2.08 16.68 4.84
C ALA A 136 -1.95 16.31 6.33
N ARG A 137 -1.10 17.07 7.03
CA ARG A 137 -0.72 16.92 8.45
C ARG A 137 -1.80 16.38 9.40
N LEU A 138 -2.93 17.08 9.53
CA LEU A 138 -3.99 16.69 10.47
C LEU A 138 -4.66 15.36 10.12
N LEU A 139 -4.82 15.06 8.83
CA LEU A 139 -5.41 13.80 8.37
C LEU A 139 -4.39 12.66 8.47
N GLY A 140 -3.13 12.92 8.11
CA GLY A 140 -2.04 11.97 8.27
C GLY A 140 -1.88 11.53 9.73
N ALA A 141 -1.90 12.47 10.69
CA ALA A 141 -1.85 12.15 12.12
C ALA A 141 -2.97 11.18 12.55
N ARG A 142 -4.21 11.42 12.11
CA ARG A 142 -5.34 10.52 12.43
C ARG A 142 -5.18 9.14 11.80
N ILE A 143 -4.76 9.08 10.53
CA ILE A 143 -4.53 7.80 9.86
C ILE A 143 -3.46 7.00 10.62
N ILE A 144 -2.39 7.64 11.09
CA ILE A 144 -1.36 6.99 11.91
C ILE A 144 -1.99 6.42 13.18
N ASP A 145 -2.77 7.22 13.91
CA ASP A 145 -3.40 6.79 15.16
C ASP A 145 -4.41 5.64 14.96
N ASP A 146 -5.16 5.65 13.84
CA ASP A 146 -6.18 4.64 13.52
C ASP A 146 -5.59 3.30 13.05
N LEU A 147 -4.34 3.28 12.55
CA LEU A 147 -3.66 2.06 12.06
C LEU A 147 -3.15 1.14 13.18
N GLY A 148 -3.04 1.65 14.41
CA GLY A 148 -2.67 0.84 15.58
C GLY A 148 -1.26 0.22 15.49
N ASP A 149 -1.19 -1.12 15.56
CA ASP A 149 0.07 -1.87 15.70
C ASP A 149 0.85 -2.08 14.38
N VAL A 150 0.43 -1.45 13.28
CA VAL A 150 1.13 -1.56 11.99
C VAL A 150 2.36 -0.64 11.98
N THR A 151 3.49 -1.12 11.45
CA THR A 151 4.69 -0.30 11.30
C THR A 151 4.44 0.84 10.29
N VAL A 152 4.62 2.09 10.73
CA VAL A 152 4.39 3.28 9.92
C VAL A 152 5.68 4.09 9.71
N GLU A 153 5.91 4.50 8.47
CA GLU A 153 6.92 5.47 8.05
C GLU A 153 6.25 6.76 7.56
N LEU A 154 6.72 7.92 8.06
CA LEU A 154 6.35 9.22 7.55
C LEU A 154 7.30 9.65 6.41
N VAL A 155 6.74 9.98 5.26
CA VAL A 155 7.51 10.34 4.06
C VAL A 155 7.44 11.85 3.84
N ASP A 156 8.61 12.49 3.75
CA ASP A 156 8.73 13.90 3.41
C ASP A 156 8.54 14.11 1.90
N GLU A 157 7.44 14.74 1.51
CA GLU A 157 7.11 15.06 0.12
C GLU A 157 7.62 16.47 -0.28
N THR A 158 8.29 17.16 0.65
CA THR A 158 8.81 18.50 0.44
C THR A 158 10.00 18.47 -0.54
N GLY A 159 9.73 18.93 -1.76
CA GLY A 159 10.76 19.04 -2.81
C GLY A 159 10.58 18.05 -3.95
N THR A 160 9.64 17.11 -3.85
CA THR A 160 9.20 16.29 -4.97
C THR A 160 8.08 17.00 -5.73
N THR A 161 8.44 17.77 -6.76
CA THR A 161 7.47 18.21 -7.79
C THR A 161 7.97 17.83 -9.18
N PRO A 162 7.08 17.30 -10.02
CA PRO A 162 6.24 18.20 -10.81
C PRO A 162 4.76 18.07 -10.45
N HIS A 163 4.14 19.24 -10.24
CA HIS A 163 2.71 19.42 -10.34
C HIS A 163 2.19 18.83 -11.65
N LEU A 164 1.43 17.73 -11.56
CA LEU A 164 0.46 17.44 -12.60
C LEU A 164 -0.61 18.52 -12.51
N GLY A 165 -0.75 19.28 -13.59
CA GLY A 165 -1.59 20.47 -13.67
C GLY A 165 -3.04 20.22 -13.23
N THR A 166 -3.73 21.33 -12.97
CA THR A 166 -5.08 21.53 -12.42
C THR A 166 -6.25 20.78 -13.11
N GLY A 167 -6.09 19.52 -13.53
CA GLY A 167 -7.00 18.85 -14.48
C GLY A 167 -7.33 17.38 -14.24
N THR A 168 -6.63 16.63 -13.37
CA THR A 168 -6.92 15.19 -13.15
C THR A 168 -7.43 14.93 -11.73
N ARG A 169 -8.64 15.40 -11.41
CA ARG A 169 -9.28 15.11 -10.11
C ARG A 169 -9.47 13.60 -9.97
N GLY A 170 -8.75 12.99 -9.02
CA GLY A 170 -8.90 11.58 -8.59
C GLY A 170 -7.71 10.66 -8.92
N MET A 171 -6.96 10.91 -9.99
CA MET A 171 -5.79 10.06 -10.32
C MET A 171 -4.50 10.57 -9.67
N GLY A 172 -4.45 11.86 -9.31
CA GLY A 172 -3.27 12.48 -8.69
C GLY A 172 -2.90 11.82 -7.36
N ASP A 173 -3.88 11.65 -6.48
CA ASP A 173 -3.66 11.13 -5.13
C ASP A 173 -3.24 9.65 -5.15
N VAL A 174 -3.77 8.86 -6.09
CA VAL A 174 -3.36 7.45 -6.28
C VAL A 174 -1.92 7.37 -6.79
N LEU A 175 -1.53 8.23 -7.73
CA LEU A 175 -0.14 8.29 -8.21
C LEU A 175 0.80 8.79 -7.12
N ALA A 176 0.37 9.73 -6.28
CA ALA A 176 1.13 10.17 -5.11
C ALA A 176 1.34 9.01 -4.14
N ALA A 177 0.29 8.24 -3.82
CA ALA A 177 0.39 7.06 -2.98
C ALA A 177 1.41 6.03 -3.51
N VAL A 178 1.47 5.79 -4.83
CA VAL A 178 2.49 4.93 -5.44
C VAL A 178 3.91 5.49 -5.23
N ASN A 179 4.09 6.81 -5.35
CA ASN A 179 5.39 7.43 -5.12
C ASN A 179 5.79 7.36 -3.63
N ILE A 180 4.86 7.65 -2.73
CA ILE A 180 5.04 7.55 -1.27
C ILE A 180 5.46 6.13 -0.89
N ALA A 181 4.81 5.10 -1.45
CA ALA A 181 5.18 3.70 -1.23
C ALA A 181 6.62 3.38 -1.63
N ARG A 182 7.27 4.18 -2.48
CA ARG A 182 8.63 3.94 -3.00
C ARG A 182 9.72 4.77 -2.32
N ILE A 183 9.36 5.78 -1.56
CA ILE A 183 10.32 6.67 -0.89
C ILE A 183 10.47 6.19 0.55
N GLU A 184 11.70 6.03 1.03
CA GLU A 184 11.96 5.69 2.43
C GLU A 184 11.54 6.85 3.35
N GLY A 185 10.84 6.53 4.44
CA GLY A 185 10.41 7.49 5.44
C GLY A 185 11.07 7.33 6.81
N GLU A 186 10.63 8.13 7.77
CA GLU A 186 11.00 8.03 9.18
C GLU A 186 9.97 7.17 9.92
N GLU A 187 10.41 6.09 10.58
CA GLU A 187 9.53 5.25 11.39
C GLU A 187 8.98 6.03 12.60
N ILE A 188 7.65 6.03 12.77
CA ILE A 188 6.96 6.76 13.83
C ILE A 188 5.81 5.93 14.42
N GLU A 189 5.59 6.07 15.73
CA GLU A 189 4.47 5.43 16.42
C GLU A 189 3.23 6.34 16.52
N SER A 190 3.44 7.66 16.48
CA SER A 190 2.37 8.67 16.56
C SER A 190 2.86 10.02 16.07
N ARG A 191 1.93 10.93 15.77
CA ARG A 191 2.24 12.29 15.31
C ARG A 191 1.37 13.33 16.02
N GLU A 192 1.85 13.88 17.13
CA GLU A 192 1.19 15.00 17.80
C GLU A 192 1.31 16.30 16.98
N ILE A 193 0.18 16.88 16.59
CA ILE A 193 0.14 18.11 15.80
C ILE A 193 -0.83 19.11 16.43
N ASP A 194 -0.35 20.31 16.76
CA ASP A 194 -1.21 21.44 17.07
C ASP A 194 -1.72 22.09 15.76
N PRO A 195 -3.05 22.17 15.55
CA PRO A 195 -3.62 22.80 14.37
C PRO A 195 -3.20 24.26 14.23
N THR A 196 -2.64 24.60 13.06
CA THR A 196 -2.31 25.98 12.76
C THR A 196 -3.57 26.84 12.58
N ALA A 197 -3.45 28.16 12.76
CA ALA A 197 -4.54 29.09 12.49
C ALA A 197 -5.09 28.98 11.06
N GLY A 198 -4.22 28.66 10.08
CA GLY A 198 -4.62 28.42 8.69
C GLY A 198 -5.45 27.15 8.51
N GLU A 199 -5.11 26.07 9.19
CA GLU A 199 -5.88 24.81 9.16
C GLU A 199 -7.24 24.97 9.84
N LEU A 200 -7.29 25.60 11.02
CA LEU A 200 -8.54 25.91 11.69
C LEU A 200 -9.45 26.80 10.84
N LYS A 201 -8.87 27.77 10.12
CA LYS A 201 -9.62 28.61 9.18
C LYS A 201 -10.22 27.79 8.04
N ARG A 202 -9.45 26.86 7.44
CA ARG A 202 -9.95 25.96 6.38
C ARG A 202 -11.10 25.07 6.88
N ILE A 203 -11.00 24.53 8.09
CA ILE A 203 -12.07 23.75 8.72
C ILE A 203 -13.36 24.57 8.85
N LYS A 204 -13.26 25.82 9.32
CA LYS A 204 -14.39 26.74 9.44
C LYS A 204 -15.01 27.09 8.07
N GLU A 205 -14.18 27.31 7.05
CA GLU A 205 -14.64 27.58 5.68
C GLU A 205 -15.39 26.37 5.11
N ARG A 206 -14.86 25.16 5.26
CA ARG A 206 -15.53 23.93 4.81
C ARG A 206 -16.84 23.66 5.55
N SER A 207 -16.85 23.85 6.87
CA SER A 207 -18.08 23.79 7.68
C SER A 207 -19.15 24.74 7.14
N ARG A 208 -18.75 25.94 6.74
CA ARG A 208 -19.66 26.94 6.17
C ARG A 208 -20.26 26.47 4.84
N GLU A 209 -19.45 25.86 3.99
CA GLU A 209 -19.88 25.32 2.69
C GLU A 209 -20.87 24.15 2.83
N GLN A 210 -20.68 23.30 3.85
CA GLN A 210 -21.56 22.17 4.14
C GLN A 210 -22.81 22.55 4.96
N SER A 211 -22.81 23.74 5.58
CA SER A 211 -23.94 24.24 6.35
C SER A 211 -25.09 24.67 5.44
N GLU A 212 -26.29 24.15 5.70
CA GLU A 212 -27.54 24.58 5.05
C GLU A 212 -27.80 26.09 5.22
N THR A 213 -27.26 26.69 6.30
CA THR A 213 -27.43 28.10 6.64
C THR A 213 -26.24 28.98 6.27
N ASN A 214 -25.23 28.41 5.59
CA ASN A 214 -23.98 29.11 5.24
C ASN A 214 -23.29 29.72 6.48
N ARG A 215 -23.36 29.01 7.62
CA ARG A 215 -22.79 29.39 8.91
C ARG A 215 -21.61 28.49 9.25
N ALA A 216 -20.48 29.11 9.60
CA ALA A 216 -19.26 28.40 10.04
C ALA A 216 -19.34 28.04 11.52
N ILE A 217 -18.76 26.90 11.91
CA ILE A 217 -18.57 26.53 13.32
C ILE A 217 -17.60 27.48 14.06
N GLY A 218 -17.74 27.53 15.39
CA GLY A 218 -16.85 28.25 16.29
C GLY A 218 -15.42 27.69 16.33
N GLU A 219 -14.52 28.38 17.03
CA GLU A 219 -13.12 27.93 17.15
C GLU A 219 -12.95 26.68 18.00
N ALA A 220 -13.68 26.57 19.12
CA ALA A 220 -13.64 25.38 19.97
C ALA A 220 -14.04 24.14 19.19
N LEU A 221 -15.17 24.19 18.47
CA LEU A 221 -15.61 23.12 17.59
C LEU A 221 -14.63 22.85 16.44
N ALA A 222 -14.04 23.88 15.84
CA ALA A 222 -13.02 23.69 14.80
C ALA A 222 -11.76 22.98 15.31
N ARG A 223 -11.34 23.25 16.56
CA ARG A 223 -10.24 22.51 17.22
C ARG A 223 -10.61 21.05 17.45
N ARG A 224 -11.79 20.79 18.01
CA ARG A 224 -12.28 19.42 18.21
C ARG A 224 -12.37 18.64 16.90
N VAL A 225 -12.79 19.30 15.82
CA VAL A 225 -12.75 18.71 14.48
C VAL A 225 -11.32 18.45 14.04
N ALA A 226 -10.37 19.37 14.27
CA ALA A 226 -8.96 19.22 13.91
C ALA A 226 -8.27 18.09 14.70
N ASP A 227 -8.66 17.89 15.95
CA ASP A 227 -8.17 16.84 16.85
C ASP A 227 -8.84 15.47 16.59
N GLY A 228 -9.73 15.36 15.59
CA GLY A 228 -10.41 14.11 15.24
C GLY A 228 -11.57 13.73 16.18
N GLN A 229 -11.91 14.56 17.16
CA GLN A 229 -12.96 14.29 18.14
C GLN A 229 -14.38 14.46 17.59
N LEU A 230 -14.53 15.19 16.48
CA LEU A 230 -15.80 15.43 15.80
C LEU A 230 -15.59 15.44 14.29
N THR A 231 -16.56 14.94 13.55
CA THR A 231 -16.73 15.24 12.13
C THR A 231 -17.29 16.65 11.93
N ILE A 232 -17.19 17.17 10.70
CA ILE A 232 -17.77 18.49 10.37
C ILE A 232 -19.30 18.48 10.57
N GLU A 233 -19.97 17.38 10.22
CA GLU A 233 -21.41 17.23 10.40
C GLU A 233 -21.80 17.25 11.89
N GLU A 234 -21.09 16.49 12.73
CA GLU A 234 -21.33 16.49 14.18
C GLU A 234 -21.05 17.86 14.80
N ALA A 235 -20.00 18.55 14.36
CA ALA A 235 -19.71 19.91 14.82
C ALA A 235 -20.79 20.91 14.38
N LEU A 236 -21.32 20.78 13.16
CA LEU A 236 -22.44 21.60 12.67
C LEU A 236 -23.73 21.35 13.45
N ALA A 237 -23.99 20.10 13.85
CA ALA A 237 -25.13 19.76 14.70
C ALA A 237 -25.01 20.46 16.08
N LYS A 238 -23.86 20.33 16.75
CA LYS A 238 -23.62 20.99 18.04
C LYS A 238 -23.69 22.52 17.97
N HIS A 239 -23.15 23.09 16.90
CA HIS A 239 -23.20 24.54 16.67
C HIS A 239 -24.64 25.06 16.49
N ARG A 240 -25.55 24.24 15.97
CA ARG A 240 -26.97 24.56 15.80
C ARG A 240 -27.70 24.60 17.13
N ASP A 241 -27.34 23.71 18.04
CA ASP A 241 -27.94 23.58 19.38
C ASP A 241 -27.42 24.64 20.38
N GLY A 242 -26.39 25.39 20.00
CA GLY A 242 -25.80 26.45 20.84
C GLY A 242 -24.72 25.95 21.80
N ASP A 243 -24.32 24.68 21.68
CA ASP A 243 -23.25 24.06 22.45
C ASP A 243 -21.89 24.37 21.81
N ASP A 244 -21.48 25.64 21.93
CA ASP A 244 -20.16 26.13 21.49
C ASP A 244 -19.07 26.00 22.58
N GLU A 245 -19.40 25.43 23.75
CA GLU A 245 -18.49 25.21 24.89
C GLU A 245 -17.58 23.97 24.74
#